data_AF-A0A3C0FGL7-F1
#
_entry.id   AF-A0A3C0FGL7-F1
#
_cell.length_a   1.000
_cell.length_b   1.000
_cell.length_c   1.000
_cell.angle_alpha   90.00
_cell.angle_beta   90.00
_cell.angle_gamma   90.00
#
_symmetry.space_group_name_H-M   'P 1'
#
loop_
_entity.id
_entity.type
_entity.pdbx_description
1 polymer ?
#
loop_
_entity_poly.entity_id
_entity_poly.type
_entity_poly.pdbx_seq_one_letter_code
_entity_poly.pdbx_strand_id
1 'polypeptide(L)' 'MLNSQGNLIQKRLKTIIFLIPILCLIIIGRLFYWQIIRGPELQTKASNQHETTTYLEAKRGNILDFEGNILAGTKNLYHL' A
#
# COMPACT_ATOMS: atom_id res chain seq x y z
N MET A 1 57.01 -19.26 8.41
CA MET A 1 55.66 -19.83 8.21
C MET A 1 54.50 -18.87 8.60
N LEU A 2 54.76 -17.63 9.01
CA LEU A 2 53.74 -16.72 9.58
C LEU A 2 53.03 -15.77 8.57
N ASN A 3 53.40 -15.75 7.29
CA ASN A 3 52.85 -14.78 6.32
C ASN A 3 51.56 -15.27 5.59
N SER A 4 51.26 -16.57 5.60
CA SER A 4 50.08 -17.09 4.89
C SER A 4 48.76 -16.78 5.60
N GLN A 5 48.77 -16.68 6.93
CA GLN A 5 47.58 -16.40 7.74
C GLN A 5 47.02 -15.01 7.42
N GLY A 6 47.88 -14.00 7.32
CA GLY A 6 47.49 -12.63 6.96
C GLY A 6 46.88 -12.56 5.55
N ASN A 7 47.46 -13.25 4.58
CA ASN A 7 46.96 -13.25 3.20
C ASN A 7 45.56 -13.87 3.06
N LEU A 8 45.24 -14.91 3.85
CA LEU A 8 43.93 -15.55 3.83
C LEU A 8 42.85 -14.61 4.41
N ILE A 9 43.15 -13.92 5.51
CA ILE A 9 42.24 -12.95 6.13
C ILE A 9 41.99 -11.75 5.21
N GLN A 10 43.03 -11.23 4.56
CA GLN A 10 42.91 -10.13 3.60
C GLN A 10 42.07 -10.51 2.37
N LYS A 11 42.20 -11.75 1.86
CA LYS A 11 41.34 -12.27 0.78
C LYS A 11 39.88 -12.37 1.21
N ARG A 12 39.61 -12.89 2.42
CA ARG A 12 38.23 -12.99 2.95
C ARG A 12 37.59 -11.61 3.15
N LEU A 13 38.35 -10.65 3.68
CA LEU A 13 37.89 -9.26 3.82
C LEU A 13 37.57 -8.63 2.46
N LYS A 14 38.45 -8.77 1.45
CA LYS A 14 38.17 -8.30 0.09
C LYS A 14 36.93 -8.95 -0.54
N THR A 15 36.72 -10.25 -0.32
CA THR A 15 35.51 -10.93 -0.78
C THR A 15 34.26 -10.33 -0.15
N ILE A 16 34.25 -10.15 1.18
CA ILE A 16 33.09 -9.61 1.91
C ILE A 16 32.81 -8.17 1.46
N ILE A 17 33.84 -7.34 1.33
CA ILE A 17 33.69 -5.93 0.95
C ILE A 17 33.13 -5.75 -0.46
N PHE A 18 33.34 -6.75 -1.33
CA PHE A 18 32.77 -6.76 -2.68
C PHE A 18 31.37 -7.39 -2.73
N LEU A 19 31.12 -8.41 -1.89
CA LEU A 19 29.85 -9.12 -1.83
C LEU A 19 28.71 -8.27 -1.25
N ILE A 20 28.98 -7.52 -0.18
CA ILE A 20 27.99 -6.65 0.47
C ILE A 20 27.38 -5.60 -0.49
N PRO A 21 28.18 -4.78 -1.21
CA PRO A 21 27.60 -3.79 -2.12
C PRO A 21 26.86 -4.43 -3.29
N ILE A 22 27.30 -5.60 -3.78
CA ILE A 22 26.56 -6.36 -4.79
C ILE A 22 25.18 -6.75 -4.28
N LEU A 23 25.09 -7.28 -3.05
CA LEU A 23 23.81 -7.63 -2.45
C LEU A 23 22.90 -6.40 -2.29
N CYS A 24 23.47 -5.27 -1.84
CA CYS A 24 22.74 -4.01 -1.76
C CYS A 24 22.23 -3.55 -3.12
N LEU A 25 23.04 -3.64 -4.18
CA LEU A 25 22.64 -3.29 -5.55
C LEU A 25 21.47 -4.15 -6.05
N ILE A 26 21.47 -5.45 -5.74
CA ILE A 26 20.36 -6.35 -6.09
C ILE A 26 19.05 -5.89 -5.42
N ILE A 27 19.12 -5.50 -4.13
CA ILE A 27 17.96 -5.00 -3.39
C ILE A 27 17.48 -3.67 -3.98
N ILE A 28 18.39 -2.75 -4.28
CA ILE A 28 18.06 -1.46 -4.91
C ILE A 28 17.40 -1.67 -6.27
N GLY A 29 17.93 -2.56 -7.12
CA GLY A 29 17.33 -2.89 -8.41
C GLY A 29 15.94 -3.52 -8.27
N ARG A 30 15.75 -4.40 -7.28
CA ARG A 30 14.45 -5.00 -6.96
C ARG A 30 13.43 -3.93 -6.53
N LEU A 31 13.85 -2.99 -5.67
CA LEU A 31 13.02 -1.87 -5.24
C LEU A 31 12.69 -0.93 -6.40
N PHE A 32 13.67 -0.63 -7.26
CA PHE A 32 13.48 0.18 -8.46
C PHE A 32 12.40 -0.42 -9.38
N TYR A 33 12.43 -1.73 -9.62
CA TYR A 33 11.40 -2.41 -10.39
C TYR A 33 9.99 -2.21 -9.79
N TRP A 34 9.86 -2.39 -8.48
CA TRP A 34 8.58 -2.23 -7.79
C TRP A 34 8.11 -0.77 -7.75
N GLN A 35 9.02 0.17 -7.52
CA GLN A 35 8.69 1.59 -7.37
C GLN A 35 8.44 2.30 -8.70
N ILE A 36 9.15 1.94 -9.77
CA ILE A 36 9.10 2.71 -11.03
C ILE A 36 8.26 2.03 -12.10
N ILE A 37 8.38 0.71 -12.27
CA ILE A 37 7.53 -0.01 -13.23
C ILE A 37 6.12 -0.20 -12.67
N ARG A 38 5.98 -0.55 -11.39
CA ARG A 38 4.66 -0.79 -10.76
C ARG A 38 4.16 0.35 -9.87
N GLY A 39 4.96 1.38 -9.64
CA GLY A 39 4.57 2.58 -8.91
C GLY A 39 3.24 3.19 -9.34
N PRO A 40 3.03 3.49 -10.65
CA PRO A 40 1.80 4.14 -11.08
C PRO A 40 0.56 3.26 -10.85
N GLU A 41 0.67 1.94 -11.07
CA GLU A 41 -0.43 1.00 -10.82
C GLU A 41 -0.80 0.93 -9.32
N LEU A 42 0.21 0.89 -8.45
CA LEU A 42 0.01 0.88 -7.00
C LEU A 42 -0.56 2.20 -6.48
N GLN A 43 -0.15 3.33 -7.05
CA GLN A 43 -0.68 4.66 -6.71
C GLN A 43 -2.15 4.79 -7.10
N THR A 44 -2.54 4.33 -8.30
CA THR A 44 -3.95 4.33 -8.73
C THR A 44 -4.79 3.41 -7.85
N LYS A 45 -4.30 2.23 -7.49
CA LYS A 45 -5.02 1.32 -6.57
C LYS A 45 -5.19 1.92 -5.17
N ALA A 46 -4.17 2.61 -4.65
CA ALA A 46 -4.25 3.30 -3.36
C ALA A 46 -5.25 4.46 -3.38
N SER A 47 -5.30 5.22 -4.49
CA SER A 47 -6.28 6.28 -4.71
C SER A 47 -7.70 5.73 -4.74
N ASN A 48 -7.93 4.66 -5.50
CA ASN A 48 -9.24 3.99 -5.59
C ASN A 48 -9.68 3.38 -4.26
N GLN A 49 -8.74 2.99 -3.39
CA GLN A 49 -9.06 2.46 -2.06
C GLN A 49 -9.42 3.58 -1.07
N HIS A 50 -8.85 4.78 -1.21
CA HIS A 50 -9.23 5.94 -0.42
C HIS A 50 -10.55 6.57 -0.90
N GLU A 51 -10.79 6.54 -2.21
CA GLU A 51 -12.07 6.89 -2.80
C GLU A 51 -13.03 5.71 -2.68
N THR A 52 -13.44 5.41 -1.44
CA THR A 52 -14.62 4.56 -1.22
C THR A 52 -15.82 5.32 -1.77
N THR A 53 -16.18 5.05 -3.03
CA THR A 53 -17.40 5.56 -3.64
C THR A 53 -18.58 4.87 -2.97
N THR A 54 -19.03 5.42 -1.85
CA THR A 54 -20.32 5.04 -1.28
C THR A 54 -21.40 5.66 -2.15
N TYR A 55 -22.18 4.81 -2.81
CA TYR A 55 -23.40 5.27 -3.46
C TYR A 55 -24.34 5.80 -2.38
N LEU A 56 -24.51 7.11 -2.33
CA LEU A 56 -25.50 7.73 -1.47
C LEU A 56 -26.87 7.49 -2.12
N GLU A 57 -27.58 6.48 -1.64
CA GLU A 57 -28.97 6.27 -2.05
C GLU A 57 -29.79 7.52 -1.70
N ALA A 58 -30.49 8.06 -2.68
CA ALA A 58 -31.39 9.18 -2.47
C ALA A 58 -32.50 8.75 -1.51
N LYS A 59 -32.71 9.52 -0.44
CA LYS A 59 -33.79 9.25 0.52
C LYS A 59 -35.14 9.38 -0.17
N ARG A 60 -36.01 8.37 -0.01
CA ARG A 60 -37.41 8.45 -0.46
C ARG A 60 -38.14 9.56 0.32
N GLY A 61 -38.91 10.38 -0.40
CA GLY A 61 -39.72 11.44 0.19
C GLY A 61 -40.79 10.91 1.16
N ASN A 62 -41.23 11.78 2.06
CA ASN A 62 -42.27 11.46 3.03
C ASN A 62 -43.66 11.55 2.35
N ILE A 63 -44.55 10.63 2.70
CA ILE A 63 -45.96 10.67 2.31
C ILE A 63 -46.72 11.34 3.44
N LEU A 64 -47.46 12.41 3.11
CA LEU A 64 -48.24 13.22 4.03
C LEU A 64 -49.73 13.01 3.77
N ASP A 65 -50.54 13.13 4.82
CA ASP A 65 -51.99 13.27 4.71
C ASP A 65 -52.38 14.71 4.32
N PHE A 66 -53.66 14.97 4.00
CA PHE A 66 -54.18 16.30 3.65
C PHE A 66 -54.00 17.34 4.77
N GLU A 67 -53.92 16.89 6.03
CA GLU A 67 -53.62 17.72 7.21
C GLU A 67 -52.12 17.93 7.44
N GLY A 68 -51.25 17.34 6.62
CA GLY A 68 -49.79 17.43 6.75
C GLY A 68 -49.16 16.42 7.71
N ASN A 69 -49.94 15.45 8.21
CA ASN A 69 -49.44 14.39 9.08
C ASN A 69 -48.63 13.35 8.29
N ILE A 70 -47.51 12.88 8.84
CA ILE A 70 -46.63 11.90 8.16
C ILE A 70 -47.23 10.50 8.25
N LEU A 71 -47.57 9.91 7.10
CA LEU A 71 -48.10 8.54 6.97
C LEU A 71 -46.99 7.51 6.72
N ALA A 72 -45.96 7.87 5.96
CA ALA A 72 -44.80 7.01 5.71
C ALA A 72 -43.53 7.83 5.41
N GLY A 73 -42.38 7.38 5.90
CA GLY A 73 -41.09 8.04 5.68
C GLY A 73 -39.90 7.11 5.92
N THR A 74 -38.71 7.54 5.51
CA THR A 74 -37.46 6.76 5.66
C THR A 74 -36.71 7.22 6.92
N LYS A 75 -36.27 6.28 7.77
CA LYS A 75 -35.47 6.57 8.97
C LYS A 75 -34.17 5.77 8.94
N ASN A 76 -33.05 6.43 9.23
CA ASN A 76 -31.77 5.74 9.42
C ASN A 76 -31.82 5.01 10.76
N LEU A 77 -31.66 3.68 10.74
CA LEU A 77 -31.55 2.83 11.91
C LEU A 77 -30.11 2.34 12.01
N TYR A 78 -29.54 2.38 13.21
CA TYR A 78 -28.23 1.81 13.50
C TYR A 78 -28.43 0.52 14.29
N HIS A 79 -27.85 -0.59 13.80
CA HIS A 79 -27.76 -1.84 14.56
C HIS A 79 -26.40 -1.90 15.27
N LEU A 80 -26.40 -2.36 16.52
CA LEU A 80 -25.24 -2.58 17.37
C LEU A 80 -24.72 -4.01 17.21
#